data_AF-A0AAJ2RVH9-F1
#
_entry.id   AF-A0AAJ2RVH9-F1
#
_cell.length_a   1.000
_cell.length_b   1.000
_cell.length_c   1.000
_cell.angle_alpha   90.00
_cell.angle_beta   90.00
_cell.angle_gamma   90.00
#
_symmetry.space_group_name_H-M   'P 1'
#
loop_
_entity.id
_entity.type
_entity.pdbx_description
1 polymer ?
#
loop_
_entity_poly.entity_id
_entity_poly.type
_entity_poly.pdbx_seq_one_letter_code
_entity_poly.pdbx_strand_id
1 'polypeptide(L)'
;MTLATALAPPLRELLATTPSSALPITYQQAANALGLSPPKTIQRIAQALEQLMKEDAAAGKPFIATLVISRSGKGLPAAGFFELAVELGRFPAAPSQQEAFYYAERGQAINEWCRS
;
A
#
# COMPACT_ATOMS: atom_id res chain seq x y z
N MET A 1 16.92 -13.16 4.71
CA MET A 1 16.04 -11.98 4.62
C MET A 1 15.85 -11.67 3.15
N THR A 2 14.62 -11.54 2.67
CA THR A 2 14.35 -11.18 1.26
C THR A 2 14.44 -9.66 1.08
N LEU A 3 14.67 -9.18 -0.14
CA LEU A 3 14.72 -7.75 -0.44
C LEU A 3 13.41 -7.03 -0.08
N ALA A 4 12.27 -7.74 -0.13
CA ALA A 4 10.96 -7.20 0.24
C ALA A 4 10.88 -6.82 1.73
N THR A 5 11.38 -7.69 2.61
CA THR A 5 11.43 -7.42 4.06
C THR A 5 12.31 -6.22 4.39
N ALA A 6 13.38 -6.00 3.63
CA ALA A 6 14.27 -4.85 3.84
C ALA A 6 13.63 -3.51 3.40
N LEU A 7 12.71 -3.54 2.41
CA LEU A 7 12.06 -2.34 1.89
C LEU A 7 10.77 -1.95 2.64
N ALA A 8 10.17 -2.87 3.39
CA ALA A 8 8.93 -2.59 4.12
C ALA A 8 9.09 -1.44 5.15
N PRO A 9 10.09 -1.44 6.06
CA PRO A 9 10.26 -0.34 7.01
C PRO A 9 10.47 1.04 6.36
N PRO A 10 11.40 1.25 5.40
CA PRO A 10 11.57 2.56 4.79
C PRO A 10 10.36 2.98 3.94
N LEU A 11 9.63 2.04 3.34
CA LEU A 11 8.38 2.35 2.64
C LEU A 11 7.29 2.83 3.61
N ARG A 12 7.17 2.20 4.78
CA ARG A 12 6.23 2.64 5.82
C ARG A 12 6.57 4.07 6.29
N GLU A 13 7.85 4.33 6.57
CA GLU A 13 8.32 5.65 7.00
C GLU A 13 8.04 6.72 5.93
N LEU A 14 8.34 6.44 4.67
CA LEU A 14 8.03 7.32 3.55
C LEU A 14 6.54 7.68 3.52
N LEU A 15 5.66 6.69 3.60
CA LEU A 15 4.21 6.90 3.51
C LEU A 15 3.65 7.65 4.72
N ALA A 16 4.12 7.32 5.93
CA ALA A 16 3.68 7.96 7.16
C ALA A 16 4.11 9.43 7.28
N THR A 17 5.29 9.76 6.73
CA THR A 17 5.83 11.14 6.74
C THR A 17 5.40 11.97 5.52
N THR A 18 4.79 11.35 4.51
CA THR A 18 4.24 12.07 3.35
C THR A 18 2.99 12.85 3.77
N PRO A 19 2.89 14.16 3.44
CA PRO A 19 1.68 14.93 3.72
C PRO A 19 0.45 14.30 3.09
N SER A 20 -0.67 14.29 3.81
CA SER A 20 -1.93 13.71 3.33
C SER A 20 -2.41 14.32 2.00
N SER A 21 -2.08 15.59 1.73
CA SER A 21 -2.37 16.28 0.47
C SER A 21 -1.59 15.74 -0.74
N ALA A 22 -0.49 15.02 -0.52
CA ALA A 22 0.33 14.40 -1.56
C ALA A 22 0.03 12.90 -1.74
N LEU A 23 -0.92 12.35 -0.98
CA LEU A 23 -1.34 10.95 -1.02
C LEU A 23 -2.68 10.80 -1.77
N PRO A 24 -2.93 9.64 -2.42
CA PRO A 24 -2.00 8.51 -2.59
C PRO A 24 -0.90 8.81 -3.62
N ILE A 25 0.23 8.11 -3.51
CA ILE A 25 1.31 8.15 -4.51
C ILE A 25 1.26 6.92 -5.42
N THR A 26 1.89 6.98 -6.58
CA THR A 26 2.04 5.82 -7.45
C THR A 26 3.17 4.89 -7.00
N TYR A 27 3.11 3.61 -7.37
CA TYR A 27 4.24 2.68 -7.19
C TYR A 27 5.56 3.24 -7.74
N GLN A 28 5.50 3.98 -8.85
CA GLN A 28 6.69 4.62 -9.43
C GLN A 28 7.21 5.76 -8.56
N GLN A 29 6.34 6.59 -8.00
CA GLN A 29 6.73 7.64 -7.06
C GLN A 29 7.35 7.04 -5.80
N ALA A 30 6.77 5.97 -5.24
CA ALA A 30 7.34 5.25 -4.11
C ALA A 30 8.74 4.67 -4.44
N ALA A 31 8.88 4.03 -5.60
CA ALA A 31 10.18 3.52 -6.06
C ALA A 31 11.23 4.63 -6.21
N ASN A 32 10.84 5.77 -6.78
CA ASN A 32 11.74 6.90 -6.97
C ASN A 32 12.16 7.53 -5.63
N ALA A 33 11.21 7.71 -4.70
CA ALA A 33 11.47 8.26 -3.37
C ALA A 33 12.41 7.38 -2.55
N LEU A 34 12.34 6.05 -2.74
CA LEU A 34 13.27 5.09 -2.12
C LEU A 34 14.57 4.88 -2.93
N GLY A 35 14.82 5.67 -3.98
CA GLY A 35 16.06 5.61 -4.77
C GLY A 35 16.25 4.29 -5.53
N LEU A 36 15.18 3.54 -5.81
CA LEU A 36 15.30 2.24 -6.46
C LEU A 36 15.69 2.40 -7.93
N SER A 37 16.80 1.78 -8.32
CA SER A 37 17.20 1.68 -9.72
C SER A 37 16.60 0.45 -10.41
N PRO A 38 16.30 0.53 -11.72
CA PRO A 38 15.91 -0.62 -12.53
C PRO A 38 16.92 -1.78 -12.42
N PRO A 39 16.48 -3.04 -12.64
CA PRO A 39 15.14 -3.46 -13.07
C PRO A 39 14.18 -3.80 -11.91
N LYS A 40 12.90 -4.05 -12.26
CA LYS A 40 11.85 -4.60 -11.37
C LYS A 40 11.53 -3.77 -10.11
N THR A 41 11.69 -2.45 -10.17
CA THR A 41 11.42 -1.56 -9.03
C THR A 41 9.98 -1.65 -8.53
N ILE A 42 9.00 -1.68 -9.44
CA ILE A 42 7.57 -1.81 -9.11
C ILE A 42 7.28 -3.12 -8.40
N GLN A 43 7.86 -4.24 -8.86
CA GLN A 43 7.69 -5.53 -8.21
C GLN A 43 8.26 -5.53 -6.79
N ARG A 44 9.42 -4.89 -6.57
CA ARG A 44 10.01 -4.77 -5.23
C ARG A 44 9.12 -3.95 -4.29
N ILE A 45 8.52 -2.85 -4.77
CA ILE A 45 7.55 -2.06 -4.01
C ILE A 45 6.30 -2.91 -3.71
N ALA A 46 5.77 -3.65 -4.67
CA ALA A 46 4.61 -4.52 -4.46
C ALA A 46 4.87 -5.55 -3.35
N GLN A 47 6.02 -6.25 -3.37
CA GLN A 47 6.37 -7.21 -2.32
C GLN A 47 6.56 -6.56 -0.94
N ALA A 48 7.11 -5.34 -0.89
CA ALA A 48 7.21 -4.59 0.36
C ALA A 48 5.82 -4.21 0.90
N LEU A 49 4.90 -3.79 0.02
CA LEU A 49 3.51 -3.50 0.40
C LEU A 49 2.77 -4.74 0.89
N GLU A 50 2.95 -5.90 0.25
CA GLU A 50 2.38 -7.17 0.70
C GLU A 50 2.85 -7.54 2.12
N GLN A 51 4.14 -7.29 2.41
CA GLN A 51 4.69 -7.48 3.74
C GLN A 51 4.06 -6.51 4.76
N LEU A 52 3.92 -5.23 4.40
CA LEU A 52 3.25 -4.24 5.24
C LEU A 52 1.77 -4.59 5.50
N MET A 53 1.05 -5.09 4.50
CA MET A 53 -0.34 -5.53 4.66
C MET A 53 -0.46 -6.67 5.66
N LYS A 54 0.46 -7.64 5.65
CA LYS A 54 0.50 -8.74 6.63
C LYS A 54 0.74 -8.21 8.04
N GLU A 55 1.65 -7.26 8.20
CA GLU A 55 1.94 -6.61 9.48
C GLU A 55 0.75 -5.78 9.98
N ASP A 56 0.14 -4.98 9.11
CA ASP A 56 -1.02 -4.15 9.44
C ASP A 56 -2.21 -5.03 9.83
N ALA A 57 -2.45 -6.12 9.11
CA ALA A 57 -3.49 -7.10 9.43
C ALA A 57 -3.25 -7.73 10.81
N ALA A 58 -2.02 -8.18 11.09
CA ALA A 58 -1.67 -8.77 12.38
C ALA A 58 -1.79 -7.77 13.54
N ALA A 59 -1.52 -6.49 13.28
CA ALA A 59 -1.65 -5.40 14.25
C ALA A 59 -3.09 -4.85 14.37
N GLY A 60 -4.03 -5.33 13.55
CA GLY A 60 -5.40 -4.80 13.49
C GLY A 60 -5.49 -3.34 13.01
N LYS A 61 -4.49 -2.87 12.26
CA LYS A 61 -4.41 -1.50 11.76
C LYS A 61 -4.91 -1.37 10.32
N PRO A 62 -5.36 -0.18 9.90
CA PRO A 62 -5.67 0.09 8.50
C PRO A 62 -4.45 -0.13 7.61
N PHE A 63 -4.66 -0.71 6.42
CA PHE A 63 -3.56 -0.97 5.49
C PHE A 63 -2.91 0.31 4.99
N ILE A 64 -1.65 0.55 5.36
CA ILE A 64 -0.87 1.67 4.83
C ILE A 64 -0.66 1.53 3.31
N ALA A 65 -0.74 0.30 2.78
CA ALA A 65 -0.65 0.02 1.36
C ALA A 65 -1.78 0.63 0.51
N THR A 66 -2.90 1.04 1.13
CA THR A 66 -3.96 1.80 0.44
C THR A 66 -3.51 3.19 -0.04
N LEU A 67 -2.37 3.68 0.46
CA LEU A 67 -1.77 4.95 0.09
C LEU A 67 -0.91 4.87 -1.19
N VAL A 68 -0.79 3.67 -1.78
CA VAL A 68 -0.06 3.44 -3.03
C VAL A 68 -0.99 2.92 -4.12
N ILE A 69 -1.03 3.61 -5.26
CA ILE A 69 -1.92 3.29 -6.39
C ILE A 69 -1.15 2.96 -7.66
N SER A 70 -1.80 2.23 -8.56
CA SER A 70 -1.30 2.04 -9.91
C SER A 70 -1.47 3.33 -10.73
N ARG A 71 -0.53 3.61 -11.65
CA ARG A 71 -0.65 4.74 -12.59
C ARG A 71 -1.72 4.50 -13.66
N SER A 72 -1.94 3.24 -14.02
CA SER A 72 -2.82 2.83 -15.11
C SER A 72 -4.25 2.54 -14.65
N GLY A 73 -4.46 2.30 -13.35
CA GLY A 73 -5.78 2.12 -12.76
C GLY A 73 -6.43 3.47 -12.46
N LYS A 74 -7.77 3.47 -12.31
CA LYS A 74 -8.61 4.63 -12.00
C LYS A 74 -8.34 5.24 -10.59
N GLY A 75 -7.09 5.35 -10.16
CA GLY A 75 -6.71 5.70 -8.79
C GLY A 75 -6.76 4.54 -7.80
N LEU A 76 -6.65 3.30 -8.30
CA LEU A 76 -6.72 2.07 -7.49
C LEU A 76 -5.37 1.34 -7.41
N PRO A 77 -5.11 0.58 -6.34
CA PRO A 77 -4.00 -0.36 -6.23
C PRO A 77 -4.01 -1.43 -7.34
N ALA A 78 -2.91 -2.15 -7.49
CA ALA A 78 -2.84 -3.30 -8.40
C ALA A 78 -3.74 -4.46 -7.92
N ALA A 79 -4.14 -5.36 -8.83
CA ALA A 79 -5.05 -6.48 -8.51
C ALA A 79 -4.56 -7.33 -7.31
N GLY A 80 -3.25 -7.60 -7.22
CA GLY A 80 -2.66 -8.36 -6.11
C GLY A 80 -2.89 -7.76 -4.71
N PHE A 81 -3.12 -6.45 -4.61
CA PHE A 81 -3.54 -5.83 -3.34
C PHE A 81 -4.90 -6.37 -2.90
N PHE A 82 -5.87 -6.43 -3.81
CA PHE A 82 -7.23 -6.88 -3.48
C PHE A 82 -7.25 -8.38 -3.18
N GLU A 83 -6.51 -9.17 -3.94
CA GLU A 83 -6.35 -10.61 -3.69
C GLU A 83 -5.80 -10.88 -2.29
N LEU A 84 -4.69 -10.22 -1.91
CA LEU A 84 -4.09 -10.38 -0.59
C LEU A 84 -5.00 -9.82 0.52
N ALA A 85 -5.70 -8.72 0.27
CA ALA A 85 -6.61 -8.15 1.27
C ALA A 85 -7.79 -9.07 1.60
N VAL A 86 -8.29 -9.82 0.61
CA VAL A 86 -9.28 -10.88 0.81
C VAL A 86 -8.67 -12.07 1.54
N GLU A 87 -7.47 -12.52 1.15
CA GLU A 87 -6.75 -13.62 1.81
C GLU A 87 -6.52 -13.34 3.30
N LEU A 88 -6.18 -12.09 3.65
CA LEU A 88 -6.01 -11.64 5.04
C LEU A 88 -7.34 -11.44 5.78
N GLY A 89 -8.49 -11.70 5.16
CA GLY A 89 -9.81 -11.57 5.76
C GLY A 89 -10.23 -10.11 6.04
N ARG A 90 -9.58 -9.15 5.39
CA ARG A 90 -9.79 -7.71 5.61
C ARG A 90 -10.75 -7.09 4.61
N PHE A 91 -10.89 -7.69 3.42
CA PHE A 91 -11.75 -7.20 2.34
C PHE A 91 -12.79 -8.25 1.94
N PRO A 92 -13.95 -7.83 1.40
CA PRO A 92 -14.94 -8.75 0.86
C PRO A 92 -14.42 -9.46 -0.39
N ALA A 93 -14.80 -10.74 -0.54
CA ALA A 93 -14.44 -11.53 -1.72
C ALA A 93 -15.13 -11.03 -3.01
N ALA A 94 -16.25 -10.30 -2.91
CA ALA A 94 -17.01 -9.79 -4.04
C ALA A 94 -16.31 -8.57 -4.68
N PRO A 95 -15.82 -8.64 -5.93
CA PRO A 95 -15.06 -7.54 -6.55
C PRO A 95 -15.85 -6.22 -6.66
N SER A 96 -17.16 -6.30 -6.82
CA SER A 96 -18.04 -5.12 -6.89
C SER A 96 -18.09 -4.30 -5.59
N GLN A 97 -17.71 -4.90 -4.45
CA GLN A 97 -17.70 -4.23 -3.15
C GLN A 97 -16.30 -3.75 -2.75
N GLN A 98 -15.25 -4.34 -3.33
CA GLN A 98 -13.85 -4.08 -2.97
C GLN A 98 -13.44 -2.61 -3.16
N GLU A 99 -13.93 -1.94 -4.20
CA GLU A 99 -13.61 -0.53 -4.46
C GLU A 99 -14.14 0.39 -3.35
N ALA A 100 -15.38 0.19 -2.90
CA ALA A 100 -15.96 0.99 -1.82
C ALA A 100 -15.21 0.75 -0.49
N PHE A 101 -14.87 -0.50 -0.20
CA PHE A 101 -14.05 -0.86 0.97
C PHE A 101 -12.66 -0.22 0.90
N TYR A 102 -12.03 -0.20 -0.28
CA TYR A 102 -10.73 0.44 -0.47
C TYR A 102 -10.77 1.94 -0.12
N TYR A 103 -11.78 2.69 -0.59
CA TYR A 103 -11.85 4.11 -0.26
C TYR A 103 -12.08 4.37 1.23
N ALA A 104 -12.90 3.54 1.89
CA ALA A 104 -13.10 3.63 3.34
C ALA A 104 -11.81 3.30 4.12
N GLU A 105 -11.13 2.21 3.75
CA GLU A 105 -9.86 1.79 4.36
C GLU A 105 -8.77 2.85 4.13
N ARG A 106 -8.71 3.46 2.94
CA ARG A 106 -7.74 4.54 2.64
C ARG A 106 -7.96 5.77 3.51
N GLY A 107 -9.21 6.16 3.76
CA GLY A 107 -9.53 7.25 4.70
C GLY A 107 -9.04 6.95 6.12
N GLN A 108 -9.23 5.71 6.59
CA GLN A 108 -8.72 5.27 7.88
C GLN A 108 -7.18 5.26 7.92
N ALA A 109 -6.54 4.82 6.85
CA ALA A 109 -5.08 4.81 6.75
C ALA A 109 -4.49 6.22 6.81
N ILE A 110 -5.09 7.22 6.16
CA ILE A 110 -4.67 8.62 6.28
C ILE A 110 -4.76 9.09 7.74
N ASN A 111 -5.86 8.80 8.43
CA ASN A 111 -6.05 9.24 9.82
C ASN A 111 -5.11 8.53 10.82
N GLU A 112 -4.81 7.25 10.59
CA GLU A 112 -3.93 6.47 11.46
C GLU A 112 -2.45 6.82 11.23
N TRP A 113 -2.01 6.86 9.98
CA TRP A 113 -0.58 6.92 9.63
C TRP A 113 -0.07 8.33 9.37
N CYS A 114 -0.93 9.24 8.91
CA CYS A 114 -0.55 10.60 8.55
C CYS A 114 -1.15 11.59 9.57
N ARG A 115 -0.70 11.54 10.82
CA ARG A 115 -1.04 12.58 11.80
C ARG A 115 -0.13 13.78 11.62
N SER A 116 -0.78 14.94 11.43
CA SER A 116 -0.17 16.26 11.47
C SER A 116 0.27 16.63 12.88
#